data_AF-A0A7J4ERJ0-F1
#
_entry.id   AF-A0A7J4ERJ0-F1
#
_cell.length_a   1.000
_cell.length_b   1.000
_cell.length_c   1.000
_cell.angle_alpha   90.00
_cell.angle_beta   90.00
_cell.angle_gamma   90.00
#
_symmetry.space_group_name_H-M   'P 1'
#
loop_
_entity.id
_entity.type
_entity.pdbx_description
1 polymer ?
#
loop_
_entity_poly.entity_id
_entity_poly.type
_entity_poly.pdbx_seq_one_letter_code
_entity_poly.pdbx_strand_id
1 'polypeptide(L)'
;MTDDNIWAKTYFYLFTCIGLGDEDEEFNDHHFTVLLALPVNASVLSIEEKEILLNETESINITLDVAPEGLSGYNITVSFLNPIEEILDVRFPDWAILHDNSTLPADSLWIKAVDLNENVQSNASNILLASLTVKGNKVGETEIDITVTKMDDDEGYPITPSTVSGKLSIIGEEIGPDKGGGGRVVIGNYQLPTPVATRIMPSTLPTSTPEETVTPTYTPEVEILPTPALSNQITIAIAAVVVAGIVVLAYVLRM
;
A
#
# COMPACT_ATOMS: atom_id res chain seq x y z
N MET A 1 6.79 -18.64 20.89
CA MET A 1 6.60 -17.23 21.33
C MET A 1 7.71 -16.43 20.69
N THR A 2 7.54 -15.88 19.50
CA THR A 2 6.30 -15.47 18.82
C THR A 2 6.28 -15.96 17.37
N ASP A 3 5.08 -16.33 16.95
CA ASP A 3 4.69 -16.74 15.61
C ASP A 3 4.68 -15.53 14.66
N ASP A 4 4.89 -15.75 13.36
CA ASP A 4 3.83 -15.65 12.33
C ASP A 4 4.33 -15.26 10.93
N ASN A 5 4.23 -16.23 10.02
CA ASN A 5 3.72 -16.09 8.65
C ASN A 5 4.18 -14.90 7.79
N ILE A 6 5.34 -15.05 7.16
CA ILE A 6 5.59 -14.45 5.84
C ILE A 6 4.96 -15.38 4.80
N TRP A 7 3.71 -15.09 4.43
CA TRP A 7 2.99 -15.82 3.38
C TRP A 7 3.59 -15.48 2.02
N ALA A 8 4.59 -16.25 1.59
CA ALA A 8 4.78 -16.45 0.16
C ALA A 8 3.48 -17.09 -0.37
N LYS A 9 2.60 -16.29 -0.97
CA LYS A 9 1.38 -16.79 -1.63
C LYS A 9 1.81 -17.61 -2.85
N THR A 10 2.08 -18.88 -2.60
CA THR A 10 2.33 -19.88 -3.64
C THR A 10 1.01 -20.11 -4.37
N TYR A 11 0.94 -19.69 -5.63
CA TYR A 11 -0.20 -20.01 -6.49
C TYR A 11 0.02 -21.39 -7.11
N PHE A 12 -1.01 -22.24 -7.05
CA PHE A 12 -1.02 -23.56 -7.67
C PHE A 12 -1.95 -23.51 -8.88
N TYR A 13 -1.44 -23.87 -10.06
CA TYR A 13 -2.29 -24.10 -11.23
C TYR A 13 -2.54 -25.60 -11.37
N LEU A 14 -3.82 -25.98 -11.54
CA LEU A 14 -4.24 -27.37 -11.76
C LEU A 14 -4.56 -27.55 -13.25
N PHE A 15 -3.77 -28.36 -13.94
CA PHE A 15 -4.07 -28.77 -15.31
C PHE A 15 -4.36 -30.28 -15.34
N THR A 16 -5.51 -30.66 -15.87
CA THR A 16 -5.83 -32.05 -16.21
C THR A 16 -5.46 -32.26 -17.66
N CYS A 17 -4.40 -33.03 -17.93
CA CYS A 17 -4.10 -33.48 -19.28
C CYS A 17 -4.93 -34.74 -19.58
N ILE A 18 -5.73 -34.72 -20.64
CA ILE A 18 -6.36 -35.92 -21.19
C ILE A 18 -5.44 -36.41 -22.31
N GLY A 19 -4.86 -37.60 -22.14
CA GLY A 19 -4.16 -38.25 -23.23
C GLY A 19 -5.17 -38.63 -24.31
N LEU A 20 -5.16 -37.95 -25.45
CA LEU A 20 -5.80 -38.47 -26.66
C LEU A 20 -4.81 -39.47 -27.25
N GLY A 21 -5.17 -40.74 -27.37
CA GLY A 21 -4.37 -41.65 -28.19
C GLY A 21 -5.13 -42.20 -29.36
N ASP A 22 -4.34 -42.83 -30.21
CA ASP A 22 -4.76 -43.38 -31.48
C ASP A 22 -5.68 -44.59 -31.26
N GLU A 23 -6.65 -44.76 -32.16
CA GLU A 23 -7.89 -45.52 -31.98
C GLU A 23 -7.78 -47.04 -31.72
N ASP A 24 -6.58 -47.61 -31.56
CA ASP A 24 -6.36 -49.06 -31.69
C ASP A 24 -5.66 -49.78 -30.52
N GLU A 25 -5.38 -49.15 -29.37
CA GLU A 25 -4.96 -49.86 -28.15
C GLU A 25 -5.82 -49.52 -26.93
N GLU A 26 -6.16 -50.56 -26.15
CA GLU A 26 -7.04 -50.52 -24.97
C GLU A 26 -6.52 -49.49 -23.94
N PHE A 27 -7.14 -48.32 -23.94
CA PHE A 27 -6.75 -47.16 -23.14
C PHE A 27 -6.96 -47.44 -21.64
N ASN A 28 -5.87 -47.65 -20.90
CA ASN A 28 -5.89 -47.34 -19.47
C ASN A 28 -5.94 -45.81 -19.36
N ASP A 29 -7.09 -45.26 -18.94
CA ASP A 29 -7.27 -43.86 -18.58
C ASP A 29 -6.32 -43.46 -17.43
N HIS A 30 -5.07 -43.18 -17.75
CA HIS A 30 -4.10 -42.67 -16.80
C HIS A 30 -4.26 -41.15 -16.70
N HIS A 31 -5.19 -40.72 -15.85
CA HIS A 31 -5.25 -39.35 -15.38
C HIS A 31 -3.92 -39.00 -14.69
N PHE A 32 -3.08 -38.17 -15.30
CA PHE A 32 -1.88 -37.63 -14.67
C PHE A 32 -2.08 -36.14 -14.40
N THR A 33 -2.03 -35.77 -13.12
CA THR A 33 -2.16 -34.37 -12.67
C THR A 33 -0.76 -33.78 -12.50
N VAL A 34 -0.44 -32.74 -13.27
CA VAL A 34 0.80 -31.97 -13.10
C VAL A 34 0.49 -30.79 -12.19
N LEU A 35 1.11 -30.75 -11.01
CA LEU A 35 1.05 -29.61 -10.09
C LEU A 35 2.27 -28.72 -10.32
N LEU A 36 2.06 -27.57 -10.95
CA LEU A 36 3.11 -26.56 -11.08
C LEU A 36 2.93 -25.53 -9.95
N ALA A 37 3.91 -25.46 -9.05
CA ALA A 37 4.01 -24.39 -8.06
C ALA A 37 5.06 -23.39 -8.58
N LEU A 38 4.61 -22.21 -9.02
CA LEU A 38 5.51 -21.11 -9.34
C LEU A 38 5.56 -20.17 -8.14
N PRO A 39 6.75 -19.81 -7.63
CA PRO A 39 6.85 -18.75 -6.64
C PRO A 39 6.47 -17.43 -7.30
N VAL A 40 5.29 -16.91 -6.98
CA VAL A 40 4.99 -15.49 -7.23
C VAL A 40 5.51 -14.73 -6.02
N ASN A 41 6.57 -13.96 -6.21
CA ASN A 41 7.02 -13.03 -5.17
C ASN A 41 5.97 -11.92 -5.08
N ALA A 42 5.03 -12.07 -4.14
CA ALA A 42 4.05 -11.04 -3.86
C ALA A 42 4.75 -9.87 -3.18
N SER A 43 4.67 -8.67 -3.77
CA SER A 43 5.20 -7.45 -3.16
C SER A 43 4.46 -7.12 -1.86
N VAL A 44 5.22 -6.61 -0.89
CA VAL A 44 4.77 -6.12 0.41
C VAL A 44 5.07 -4.62 0.49
N LEU A 45 4.04 -3.84 0.75
CA LEU A 45 4.11 -2.42 1.03
C LEU A 45 4.05 -2.22 2.55
N SER A 46 5.07 -1.55 3.11
CA SER A 46 5.17 -1.30 4.55
C SER A 46 5.45 0.18 4.84
N ILE A 47 5.07 0.59 6.04
CA ILE A 47 5.44 1.88 6.63
C ILE A 47 6.23 1.64 7.90
N GLU A 48 7.29 2.44 8.08
CA GLU A 48 8.20 2.34 9.20
C GLU A 48 7.48 2.61 10.53
N GLU A 49 7.69 1.71 11.49
CA GLU A 49 7.30 1.94 12.88
C GLU A 49 8.31 2.85 13.57
N LYS A 50 7.84 3.78 14.40
CA LYS A 50 8.74 4.75 15.03
C LYS A 50 8.27 5.24 16.39
N GLU A 51 9.24 5.64 17.21
CA GLU A 51 9.02 6.37 18.45
C GLU A 51 9.41 7.85 18.25
N ILE A 52 8.54 8.77 18.65
CA ILE A 52 8.74 10.22 18.53
C ILE A 52 8.57 10.86 19.92
N LEU A 53 9.41 11.83 20.28
CA LEU A 53 9.20 12.63 21.48
C LEU A 53 8.05 13.63 21.28
N LEU A 54 7.31 13.93 22.36
CA LEU A 54 6.25 14.93 22.33
C LEU A 54 6.78 16.29 21.83
N ASN A 55 6.09 16.88 20.84
CA ASN A 55 6.42 18.11 20.11
C ASN A 55 7.63 18.02 19.17
N GLU A 56 8.32 16.90 19.10
CA GLU A 56 9.39 16.67 18.13
C GLU A 56 8.83 16.17 16.80
N THR A 57 9.67 16.26 15.78
CA THR A 57 9.36 15.87 14.40
C THR A 57 10.34 14.80 13.95
N GLU A 58 9.82 13.73 13.34
CA GLU A 58 10.62 12.63 12.82
C GLU A 58 10.16 12.25 11.41
N SER A 59 11.08 11.62 10.67
CA SER A 59 10.78 11.05 9.35
C SER A 59 10.40 9.57 9.49
N ILE A 60 9.34 9.14 8.80
CA ILE A 60 8.95 7.72 8.65
C ILE A 60 8.89 7.35 7.17
N ASN A 61 9.45 6.18 6.81
CA ASN A 61 9.54 5.74 5.43
C ASN A 61 8.40 4.81 5.01
N ILE A 62 8.01 4.89 3.74
CA ILE A 62 7.11 3.95 3.07
C ILE A 62 7.93 3.19 2.03
N THR A 63 7.91 1.86 2.10
CA THR A 63 8.79 1.00 1.29
C THR A 63 8.00 -0.12 0.62
N LEU A 64 8.29 -0.37 -0.65
CA LEU A 64 7.91 -1.59 -1.36
C LEU A 64 9.11 -2.56 -1.33
N ASP A 65 8.92 -3.77 -0.82
CA ASP A 65 10.01 -4.72 -0.60
C ASP A 65 10.65 -5.23 -1.91
N VAL A 66 9.85 -5.52 -2.93
CA VAL A 66 10.27 -6.01 -4.25
C VAL A 66 9.27 -5.61 -5.33
N ALA A 67 9.78 -5.30 -6.52
CA ALA A 67 9.01 -5.10 -7.74
C ALA A 67 9.51 -6.07 -8.84
N PRO A 68 8.94 -7.29 -8.93
CA PRO A 68 9.44 -8.32 -9.85
C PRO A 68 9.49 -7.87 -11.32
N GLU A 69 8.48 -7.12 -11.75
CA GLU A 69 8.34 -6.59 -13.12
C GLU A 69 8.57 -5.07 -13.20
N GLY A 70 9.21 -4.49 -12.19
CA GLY A 70 9.43 -3.03 -12.09
C GLY A 70 8.22 -2.27 -11.54
N LEU A 71 8.32 -0.94 -11.50
CA LEU A 71 7.30 -0.05 -10.94
C LEU A 71 7.22 1.22 -11.80
N SER A 72 6.12 1.40 -12.52
CA SER A 72 5.89 2.61 -13.31
C SER A 72 5.20 3.72 -12.51
N GLY A 73 4.45 3.38 -11.46
CA GLY A 73 3.85 4.39 -10.60
C GLY A 73 2.86 3.86 -9.56
N TYR A 74 2.42 4.76 -8.68
CA TYR A 74 1.47 4.42 -7.62
C TYR A 74 0.56 5.60 -7.26
N ASN A 75 -0.54 5.27 -6.59
CA ASN A 75 -1.42 6.15 -5.83
C ASN A 75 -1.81 5.43 -4.53
N ILE A 76 -1.30 5.92 -3.41
CA ILE A 76 -1.51 5.33 -2.09
C ILE A 76 -2.02 6.39 -1.12
N THR A 77 -2.79 5.95 -0.12
CA THR A 77 -3.27 6.79 0.97
C THR A 77 -2.76 6.25 2.29
N VAL A 78 -2.13 7.12 3.08
CA VAL A 78 -1.71 6.85 4.46
C VAL A 78 -2.70 7.51 5.40
N SER A 79 -3.15 6.80 6.43
CA SER A 79 -4.08 7.33 7.43
C SER A 79 -3.72 6.83 8.82
N PHE A 80 -3.79 7.71 9.81
CA PHE A 80 -3.55 7.36 11.21
C PHE A 80 -4.87 7.11 11.94
N LEU A 81 -4.93 6.02 12.71
CA LEU A 81 -6.12 5.67 13.49
C LEU A 81 -6.13 6.44 14.81
N ASN A 82 -7.10 7.35 14.99
CA ASN A 82 -7.19 8.26 16.14
C ASN A 82 -5.92 9.12 16.28
N PRO A 83 -5.68 10.04 15.34
CA PRO A 83 -4.40 10.73 15.19
C PRO A 83 -4.01 11.46 16.47
N ILE A 84 -2.77 11.21 16.89
CA ILE A 84 -2.10 11.87 18.02
C ILE A 84 -0.86 12.66 17.54
N GLU A 85 -0.72 12.77 16.23
CA GLU A 85 0.35 13.36 15.45
C GLU A 85 -0.25 14.27 14.37
N GLU A 86 0.61 14.86 13.55
CA GLU A 86 0.23 15.61 12.36
C GLU A 86 1.30 15.39 11.28
N ILE A 87 0.89 15.02 10.07
CA ILE A 87 1.79 14.92 8.93
C ILE A 87 2.07 16.35 8.44
N LEU A 88 3.33 16.75 8.44
CA LEU A 88 3.76 18.10 8.09
C LEU A 88 4.27 18.22 6.65
N ASP A 89 4.95 17.19 6.16
CA ASP A 89 5.60 17.19 4.85
C ASP A 89 5.71 15.76 4.31
N VAL A 90 5.88 15.63 3.00
CA VAL A 90 6.26 14.38 2.35
C VAL A 90 7.38 14.62 1.35
N ARG A 91 8.39 13.78 1.42
CA ARG A 91 9.50 13.77 0.48
C ARG A 91 9.40 12.55 -0.41
N PHE A 92 9.56 12.80 -1.70
CA PHE A 92 9.60 11.76 -2.72
C PHE A 92 11.05 11.41 -3.06
N PRO A 93 11.34 10.15 -3.41
CA PRO A 93 12.65 9.72 -3.86
C PRO A 93 13.01 10.32 -5.22
N ASP A 94 14.31 10.34 -5.56
CA ASP A 94 14.80 10.99 -6.78
C ASP A 94 14.21 10.41 -8.09
N TRP A 95 13.79 9.13 -8.08
CA TRP A 95 13.15 8.50 -9.23
C TRP A 95 11.73 9.02 -9.49
N ALA A 96 11.03 9.49 -8.45
CA ALA A 96 9.63 9.93 -8.49
C ALA A 96 9.52 11.39 -8.99
N ILE A 97 10.04 11.68 -10.17
CA ILE A 97 10.14 13.06 -10.70
C ILE A 97 8.76 13.71 -10.85
N LEU A 98 7.77 12.96 -11.36
CA LEU A 98 6.38 13.41 -11.36
C LEU A 98 5.68 12.84 -10.14
N HIS A 99 5.34 13.72 -9.21
CA HIS A 99 4.68 13.37 -7.97
C HIS A 99 3.73 14.49 -7.54
N ASP A 100 2.80 14.15 -6.66
CA ASP A 100 1.81 15.07 -6.13
C ASP A 100 1.18 14.45 -4.88
N ASN A 101 0.62 15.29 -4.02
CA ASN A 101 0.11 14.90 -2.71
C ASN A 101 -1.16 15.70 -2.36
N SER A 102 -1.89 15.23 -1.36
CA SER A 102 -2.97 16.01 -0.77
C SER A 102 -2.43 17.20 0.03
N THR A 103 -3.33 18.13 0.37
CA THR A 103 -3.02 19.27 1.24
C THR A 103 -2.38 18.81 2.55
N LEU A 104 -1.36 19.56 2.99
CA LEU A 104 -0.69 19.42 4.28
C LEU A 104 -0.75 20.74 5.06
N PRO A 105 -0.72 20.70 6.40
CA PRO A 105 -0.64 19.49 7.23
C PRO A 105 -1.95 18.70 7.28
N ALA A 106 -1.87 17.40 7.60
CA ALA A 106 -3.04 16.50 7.63
C ALA A 106 -2.85 15.24 8.51
N ASP A 107 -3.96 14.59 8.87
CA ASP A 107 -3.99 13.28 9.56
C ASP A 107 -4.11 12.09 8.58
N SER A 108 -4.40 12.39 7.31
CA SER A 108 -4.49 11.45 6.20
C SER A 108 -3.93 12.12 4.95
N LEU A 109 -3.09 11.39 4.22
CA LEU A 109 -2.35 11.89 3.08
C LEU A 109 -2.45 10.90 1.93
N TRP A 110 -3.01 11.34 0.80
CA TRP A 110 -2.81 10.60 -0.45
C TRP A 110 -1.57 11.14 -1.16
N ILE A 111 -0.80 10.23 -1.76
CA ILE A 111 0.38 10.54 -2.58
C ILE A 111 0.33 9.71 -3.86
N LYS A 112 0.79 10.32 -4.96
CA LYS A 112 1.00 9.64 -6.22
C LYS A 112 2.35 10.00 -6.80
N ALA A 113 2.98 9.04 -7.47
CA ALA A 113 4.24 9.23 -8.17
C ALA A 113 4.32 8.35 -9.41
N VAL A 114 5.14 8.77 -10.37
CA VAL A 114 5.41 8.07 -11.63
C VAL A 114 6.93 7.99 -11.83
N ASP A 115 7.41 6.79 -12.14
CA ASP A 115 8.79 6.54 -12.56
C ASP A 115 8.93 6.77 -14.07
N LEU A 116 8.99 8.03 -14.48
CA LEU A 116 9.08 8.38 -15.90
C LEU A 116 10.37 7.92 -16.58
N ASN A 117 11.43 7.73 -15.80
CA ASN A 117 12.77 7.49 -16.32
C ASN A 117 13.19 6.02 -16.20
N GLU A 118 12.25 5.13 -15.87
CA GLU A 118 12.51 3.69 -15.77
C GLU A 118 13.66 3.40 -14.78
N ASN A 119 13.66 4.09 -13.63
CA ASN A 119 14.66 3.94 -12.58
C ASN A 119 14.41 2.72 -11.68
N VAL A 120 13.15 2.35 -11.46
CA VAL A 120 12.70 1.21 -10.64
C VAL A 120 12.39 0.02 -11.54
N GLN A 121 13.46 -0.62 -12.01
CA GLN A 121 13.38 -1.73 -12.96
C GLN A 121 12.99 -3.07 -12.31
N SER A 122 12.71 -4.07 -13.17
CA SER A 122 12.49 -5.45 -12.78
C SER A 122 13.48 -5.95 -11.70
N ASN A 123 12.92 -6.59 -10.67
CA ASN A 123 13.59 -7.09 -9.48
C ASN A 123 14.22 -6.02 -8.57
N ALA A 124 13.87 -4.74 -8.73
CA ALA A 124 14.19 -3.74 -7.73
C ALA A 124 13.65 -4.16 -6.35
N SER A 125 14.39 -3.85 -5.29
CA SER A 125 14.05 -4.22 -3.93
C SER A 125 14.33 -3.09 -2.95
N ASN A 126 13.65 -3.11 -1.80
CA ASN A 126 13.70 -2.05 -0.78
C ASN A 126 13.48 -0.65 -1.39
N ILE A 127 12.44 -0.54 -2.20
CA ILE A 127 12.13 0.66 -2.97
C ILE A 127 11.45 1.66 -2.04
N LEU A 128 12.18 2.71 -1.67
CA LEU A 128 11.59 3.86 -0.98
C LEU A 128 10.56 4.51 -1.90
N LEU A 129 9.31 4.62 -1.44
CA LEU A 129 8.24 5.31 -2.16
C LEU A 129 8.10 6.75 -1.66
N ALA A 130 8.16 6.97 -0.35
CA ALA A 130 8.12 8.30 0.24
C ALA A 130 8.66 8.30 1.68
N SER A 131 9.04 9.48 2.16
CA SER A 131 9.37 9.76 3.56
C SER A 131 8.42 10.83 4.10
N LEU A 132 7.61 10.49 5.09
CA LEU A 132 6.68 11.41 5.74
C LEU A 132 7.36 12.08 6.93
N THR A 133 7.23 13.40 7.03
CA THR A 133 7.65 14.17 8.21
C THR A 133 6.45 14.30 9.14
N VAL A 134 6.55 13.72 10.33
CA VAL A 134 5.44 13.60 11.28
C VAL A 134 5.83 14.26 12.60
N LYS A 135 4.93 15.06 13.17
CA LYS A 135 5.12 15.71 14.47
C LYS A 135 4.24 15.07 15.53
N GLY A 136 4.83 14.73 16.68
CA GLY A 136 4.08 14.20 17.81
C GLY A 136 3.31 15.29 18.57
N ASN A 137 1.98 15.22 18.59
CA ASN A 137 1.12 16.24 19.23
C ASN A 137 0.60 15.80 20.61
N LYS A 138 0.50 14.49 20.86
CA LYS A 138 -0.01 13.92 22.12
C LYS A 138 0.62 12.57 22.42
N VAL A 139 0.99 12.34 23.68
CA VAL A 139 1.52 11.05 24.14
C VAL A 139 0.50 9.92 23.95
N GLY A 140 0.94 8.79 23.39
CA GLY A 140 0.11 7.63 23.12
C GLY A 140 0.70 6.74 22.01
N GLU A 141 -0.11 5.79 21.55
CA GLU A 141 0.21 4.95 20.39
C GLU A 141 -0.92 5.08 19.36
N THR A 142 -0.56 5.05 18.08
CA THR A 142 -1.50 4.97 16.95
C THR A 142 -1.01 3.97 15.92
N GLU A 143 -1.96 3.37 15.21
CA GLU A 143 -1.70 2.49 14.07
C GLU A 143 -1.78 3.31 12.77
N ILE A 144 -0.89 2.98 11.84
CA ILE A 144 -0.78 3.65 10.55
C ILE A 144 -1.23 2.69 9.47
N ASP A 145 -2.33 3.02 8.80
CA ASP A 145 -2.87 2.24 7.70
C ASP A 145 -2.42 2.79 6.35
N ILE A 146 -2.16 1.86 5.42
CA ILE A 146 -1.84 2.17 4.02
C ILE A 146 -2.88 1.51 3.13
N THR A 147 -3.48 2.30 2.24
CA THR A 147 -4.38 1.81 1.20
C THR A 147 -3.77 2.07 -0.17
N VAL A 148 -3.69 1.03 -1.00
CA VAL A 148 -3.26 1.15 -2.39
C VAL A 148 -4.48 1.34 -3.28
N THR A 149 -4.62 2.54 -3.85
CA THR A 149 -5.68 2.83 -4.83
C THR A 149 -5.26 2.35 -6.21
N LYS A 150 -3.97 2.53 -6.54
CA LYS A 150 -3.39 2.10 -7.80
C LYS A 150 -1.89 1.88 -7.66
N MET A 151 -1.35 0.87 -8.33
CA MET A 151 0.08 0.63 -8.49
C MET A 151 0.26 -0.21 -9.74
N ASP A 152 1.14 0.18 -10.65
CA ASP A 152 1.37 -0.49 -11.92
C ASP A 152 2.86 -0.80 -12.11
N ASP A 153 3.17 -1.91 -12.79
CA ASP A 153 4.53 -2.28 -13.20
C ASP A 153 4.98 -1.53 -14.46
N ASP A 154 6.21 -1.78 -14.93
CA ASP A 154 6.80 -1.08 -16.08
C ASP A 154 6.03 -1.34 -17.40
N GLU A 155 5.31 -2.46 -17.49
CA GLU A 155 4.47 -2.83 -18.63
C GLU A 155 3.02 -2.31 -18.49
N GLY A 156 2.70 -1.64 -17.38
CA GLY A 156 1.38 -1.09 -17.08
C GLY A 156 0.38 -2.11 -16.54
N TYR A 157 0.83 -3.29 -16.09
CA TYR A 157 -0.03 -4.24 -15.38
C TYR A 157 -0.15 -3.87 -13.89
N PRO A 158 -1.33 -4.10 -13.28
CA PRO A 158 -1.55 -3.73 -11.89
C PRO A 158 -0.74 -4.60 -10.94
N ILE A 159 -0.04 -3.95 -10.01
CA ILE A 159 0.57 -4.56 -8.83
C ILE A 159 -0.44 -4.46 -7.67
N THR A 160 -0.71 -5.59 -7.02
CA THR A 160 -1.58 -5.63 -5.83
C THR A 160 -0.75 -6.07 -4.62
N PRO A 161 0.04 -5.15 -4.04
CA PRO A 161 0.89 -5.52 -2.91
C PRO A 161 0.02 -5.84 -1.71
N SER A 162 0.50 -6.72 -0.86
CA SER A 162 -0.01 -6.80 0.49
C SER A 162 0.49 -5.61 1.31
N THR A 163 -0.29 -5.20 2.31
CA THR A 163 0.06 -4.06 3.15
C THR A 163 0.39 -4.53 4.57
N VAL A 164 1.43 -3.95 5.14
CA VAL A 164 1.77 -4.08 6.56
C VAL A 164 1.56 -2.71 7.20
N SER A 165 0.56 -2.62 8.08
CA SER A 165 0.31 -1.42 8.89
C SER A 165 1.50 -1.17 9.83
N GLY A 166 1.80 0.09 10.07
CA GLY A 166 2.85 0.49 11.01
C GLY A 166 2.29 0.96 12.34
N LYS A 167 3.19 1.28 13.26
CA LYS A 167 2.86 1.78 14.59
C LYS A 167 3.69 3.01 14.92
N LEU A 168 3.04 4.05 15.42
CA LEU A 168 3.70 5.24 15.94
C LEU A 168 3.49 5.34 17.45
N SER A 169 4.58 5.50 18.19
CA SER A 169 4.53 5.75 19.64
C SER A 169 5.05 7.15 19.93
N ILE A 170 4.23 7.98 20.57
CA ILE A 170 4.64 9.31 21.05
C ILE A 170 4.86 9.23 22.54
N ILE A 171 6.09 9.50 22.99
CA ILE A 171 6.48 9.46 24.40
C ILE A 171 6.77 10.86 24.94
N GLY A 172 6.53 11.05 26.22
CA GLY A 172 6.98 12.25 26.92
C GLY A 172 8.50 12.21 27.12
N GLU A 173 9.11 13.37 27.29
CA GLU A 173 10.52 13.43 27.68
C GLU A 173 10.72 12.73 29.03
N GLU A 174 11.63 11.76 29.10
CA GLU A 174 12.02 11.17 30.38
C GLU A 174 12.72 12.26 31.20
N ILE A 175 12.03 12.78 32.21
CA ILE A 175 12.69 13.61 33.23
C ILE A 175 13.54 12.65 34.06
N GLY A 176 14.85 12.60 33.75
CA GLY A 176 15.83 11.83 34.49
C GLY A 176 15.78 12.15 35.99
N PRO A 177 16.25 11.24 36.87
CA PRO A 177 16.16 11.44 38.31
C PRO A 177 16.87 12.73 38.72
N ASP A 178 16.08 13.68 39.24
CA ASP A 178 16.56 14.92 39.84
C ASP A 178 17.71 14.61 40.79
N LYS A 179 18.92 15.04 40.42
CA LYS A 179 20.06 15.02 41.34
C LYS A 179 19.92 16.20 42.30
N GLY A 180 19.00 16.03 43.25
CA GLY A 180 19.03 16.64 44.57
C GLY A 180 19.00 18.16 44.62
N GLY A 181 17.80 18.73 44.69
CA GLY A 181 17.58 20.03 45.29
C GLY A 181 16.20 20.09 45.93
N GLY A 182 16.12 19.89 47.24
CA GLY A 182 14.86 19.81 47.99
C GLY A 182 13.89 20.97 47.75
N GLY A 183 13.03 20.82 46.75
CA GLY A 183 11.85 21.62 46.50
C GLY A 183 10.66 20.67 46.45
N ARG A 184 9.60 21.00 47.18
CA ARG A 184 8.37 20.20 47.22
C ARG A 184 7.93 19.86 45.79
N VAL A 185 7.91 18.57 45.46
CA VAL A 185 7.23 18.05 44.29
C VAL A 185 5.74 18.36 44.48
N VAL A 186 5.28 19.43 43.86
CA VAL A 186 3.87 19.62 43.57
C VAL A 186 3.61 18.71 42.38
N ILE A 187 3.09 17.50 42.63
CA ILE A 187 2.52 16.69 41.57
C ILE A 187 1.40 17.54 40.97
N GLY A 188 1.67 18.10 39.79
CA GLY A 188 0.65 18.80 39.03
C GLY A 188 -0.43 17.81 38.72
N ASN A 189 -1.57 17.93 39.39
CA ASN A 189 -2.80 17.34 38.90
C ASN A 189 -2.99 17.91 37.50
N TYR A 190 -2.88 17.07 36.47
CA TYR A 190 -3.33 17.42 35.13
C TYR A 190 -4.85 17.64 35.22
N GLN A 191 -5.24 18.85 35.61
CA GLN A 191 -6.62 19.26 35.60
C GLN A 191 -6.98 19.48 34.14
N LEU A 192 -7.85 18.62 33.63
CA LEU A 192 -8.48 18.77 32.31
C LEU A 192 -8.89 20.25 32.16
N PRO A 193 -8.46 20.96 31.11
CA PRO A 193 -8.84 22.35 30.93
C PRO A 193 -10.38 22.41 30.94
N THR A 194 -10.92 23.23 31.84
CA THR A 194 -12.34 23.56 31.82
C THR A 194 -12.61 24.20 30.46
N PRO A 195 -13.63 23.75 29.70
CA PRO A 195 -13.93 24.38 28.42
C PRO A 195 -14.21 25.87 28.69
N VAL A 196 -13.31 26.73 28.21
CA VAL A 196 -13.57 28.16 28.19
C VAL A 196 -14.78 28.35 27.29
N ALA A 197 -15.87 28.86 27.85
CA ALA A 197 -17.05 29.19 27.08
C ALA A 197 -16.66 30.20 25.99
N THR A 198 -16.59 29.73 24.74
CA THR A 198 -16.35 30.58 23.59
C THR A 198 -17.47 31.62 23.52
N ARG A 199 -17.08 32.90 23.66
CA ARG A 199 -17.98 34.03 23.45
C ARG A 199 -18.47 33.99 22.00
N ILE A 200 -19.73 33.64 21.80
CA ILE A 200 -20.40 33.78 20.51
C ILE A 200 -20.48 35.28 20.20
N MET A 201 -19.63 35.73 19.27
CA MET A 201 -19.79 37.03 18.62
C MET A 201 -20.98 36.89 17.65
N PRO A 202 -22.00 37.75 17.69
CA PRO A 202 -23.04 37.74 16.67
C PRO A 202 -22.42 38.14 15.33
N SER A 203 -22.22 37.15 14.46
CA SER A 203 -21.86 37.35 13.06
C SER A 203 -23.09 37.84 12.32
N THR A 204 -23.05 39.09 11.85
CA THR A 204 -24.02 39.63 10.91
C THR A 204 -23.56 39.27 9.50
N LEU A 205 -23.82 38.03 9.10
CA LEU A 205 -23.63 37.62 7.71
C LEU A 205 -24.71 38.29 6.84
N PRO A 206 -24.37 39.05 5.79
CA PRO A 206 -25.37 39.52 4.85
C PRO A 206 -25.96 38.32 4.11
N THR A 207 -27.29 38.18 4.20
CA THR A 207 -28.07 37.24 3.39
C THR A 207 -27.94 37.62 1.91
N SER A 208 -27.10 36.91 1.16
CA SER A 208 -27.15 36.93 -0.30
C SER A 208 -28.18 35.90 -0.78
N THR A 209 -29.22 36.39 -1.45
CA THR A 209 -30.18 35.59 -2.20
C THR A 209 -29.46 34.73 -3.23
N PRO A 210 -29.71 33.40 -3.32
CA PRO A 210 -29.09 32.57 -4.33
C PRO A 210 -29.68 32.92 -5.70
N GLU A 211 -28.80 33.28 -6.64
CA GLU A 211 -29.13 33.41 -8.06
C GLU A 211 -29.25 32.00 -8.64
N GLU A 212 -30.42 31.66 -9.19
CA GLU A 212 -30.65 30.36 -9.83
C GLU A 212 -29.73 30.23 -11.05
N THR A 213 -28.66 29.46 -10.89
CA THR A 213 -27.85 29.01 -12.01
C THR A 213 -28.55 27.83 -12.68
N VAL A 214 -29.03 28.04 -13.90
CA VAL A 214 -29.57 26.97 -14.75
C VAL A 214 -28.48 25.97 -15.11
N THR A 215 -28.50 24.81 -14.47
CA THR A 215 -27.64 23.68 -14.80
C THR A 215 -28.09 23.07 -16.13
N PRO A 216 -27.22 22.94 -17.15
CA PRO A 216 -27.56 22.16 -18.33
C PRO A 216 -27.73 20.69 -17.92
N THR A 217 -28.90 20.12 -18.20
CA THR A 217 -29.14 18.68 -18.06
C THR A 217 -28.33 17.95 -19.13
N TYR A 218 -27.15 17.47 -18.75
CA TYR A 218 -26.40 16.52 -19.56
C TYR A 218 -26.94 15.11 -19.27
N THR A 219 -27.48 14.46 -20.28
CA THR A 219 -27.80 13.02 -20.22
C THR A 219 -26.50 12.27 -20.48
N PRO A 220 -25.89 11.54 -19.52
CA PRO A 220 -24.72 10.76 -19.81
C PRO A 220 -25.13 9.62 -20.75
N GLU A 221 -24.60 9.65 -21.97
CA GLU A 221 -24.56 8.47 -22.82
C GLU A 221 -23.58 7.48 -22.16
N VAL A 222 -24.07 6.30 -21.81
CA VAL A 222 -23.27 5.25 -21.18
C VAL A 222 -22.31 4.72 -22.25
N GLU A 223 -21.12 5.30 -22.31
CA GLU A 223 -20.02 4.75 -23.09
C GLU A 223 -19.50 3.52 -22.34
N ILE A 224 -19.94 2.35 -22.79
CA ILE A 224 -19.43 1.05 -22.35
C ILE A 224 -17.97 0.96 -22.76
N LEU A 225 -17.06 1.27 -21.82
CA LEU A 225 -15.64 0.99 -21.97
C LEU A 225 -15.47 -0.50 -22.30
N PRO A 226 -14.73 -0.89 -23.35
CA PRO A 226 -14.46 -2.30 -23.60
C PRO A 226 -13.78 -2.89 -22.37
N THR A 227 -14.37 -3.96 -21.84
CA THR A 227 -13.75 -4.78 -20.78
C THR A 227 -12.34 -5.14 -21.24
N PRO A 228 -11.26 -4.77 -20.54
CA PRO A 228 -9.93 -5.22 -20.92
C PRO A 228 -9.95 -6.75 -20.86
N ALA A 229 -9.66 -7.39 -21.98
CA ALA A 229 -9.62 -8.83 -22.07
C ALA A 229 -8.60 -9.35 -21.06
N LEU A 230 -9.09 -10.00 -20.01
CA LEU A 230 -8.34 -10.74 -18.99
C LEU A 230 -7.59 -11.96 -19.58
N SER A 231 -7.26 -11.91 -20.88
CA SER A 231 -6.91 -13.07 -21.69
C SER A 231 -5.41 -13.25 -21.83
N ASN A 232 -4.59 -12.20 -21.88
CA ASN A 232 -3.23 -12.37 -22.39
C ASN A 232 -2.22 -12.96 -21.39
N GLN A 233 -2.32 -12.62 -20.11
CA GLN A 233 -1.46 -13.18 -19.06
C GLN A 233 -1.77 -14.67 -18.81
N ILE A 234 -3.06 -15.04 -18.88
CA ILE A 234 -3.49 -16.44 -18.84
C ILE A 234 -3.00 -17.18 -20.09
N THR A 235 -3.05 -16.57 -21.29
CA THR A 235 -2.57 -17.21 -22.53
C THR A 235 -1.05 -17.44 -22.55
N ILE A 236 -0.23 -16.50 -22.06
CA ILE A 236 1.24 -16.67 -22.04
C ILE A 236 1.66 -17.70 -20.99
N ALA A 237 1.05 -17.68 -19.79
CA ALA A 237 1.27 -18.70 -18.78
C ALA A 237 0.84 -20.09 -19.27
N ILE A 238 -0.31 -20.19 -19.94
CA ILE A 238 -0.75 -21.45 -20.57
C ILE A 238 0.23 -21.90 -21.66
N ALA A 239 0.71 -21.01 -22.52
CA ALA A 239 1.63 -21.37 -23.61
C ALA A 239 2.98 -21.88 -23.10
N ALA A 240 3.57 -21.22 -22.10
CA ALA A 240 4.82 -21.67 -21.49
C ALA A 240 4.66 -23.01 -20.75
N VAL A 241 3.52 -23.22 -20.09
CA VAL A 241 3.18 -24.46 -19.37
C VAL A 241 2.91 -25.62 -20.33
N VAL A 242 2.26 -25.37 -21.48
CA VAL A 242 2.05 -26.37 -22.53
C VAL A 242 3.39 -26.81 -23.13
N VAL A 243 4.30 -25.88 -23.42
CA VAL A 243 5.63 -26.22 -23.96
C VAL A 243 6.45 -27.02 -22.94
N ALA A 244 6.48 -26.61 -21.67
CA ALA A 244 7.18 -27.36 -20.62
C ALA A 244 6.58 -28.75 -20.37
N GLY A 245 5.24 -28.87 -20.39
CA GLY A 245 4.54 -30.15 -20.26
C GLY A 245 4.83 -31.11 -21.41
N ILE A 246 4.88 -30.60 -22.66
CA ILE A 246 5.25 -31.39 -23.85
C ILE A 246 6.70 -31.90 -23.75
N VAL A 247 7.64 -31.07 -23.27
CA VAL A 247 9.06 -31.45 -23.12
C VAL A 247 9.24 -32.54 -22.05
N VAL A 248 8.53 -32.46 -20.93
CA VAL A 248 8.56 -33.47 -19.87
C VAL A 248 7.91 -34.78 -20.35
N LEU A 249 6.77 -34.71 -21.05
CA LEU A 249 6.10 -35.88 -21.62
C LEU A 249 6.99 -36.59 -22.65
N ALA A 250 7.68 -35.84 -23.52
CA ALA A 250 8.62 -36.38 -24.49
C ALA A 250 9.86 -37.03 -23.84
N TYR A 251 10.26 -36.58 -22.65
CA TYR A 251 11.37 -37.16 -21.88
C TYR A 251 10.96 -38.47 -21.19
N VAL A 252 9.73 -38.53 -20.64
CA VAL A 252 9.19 -39.72 -19.97
C VAL A 252 8.84 -40.83 -20.98
N LEU A 253 8.33 -40.50 -22.17
CA LEU A 253 8.02 -41.48 -23.22
C LEU A 253 9.26 -42.02 -23.98
N ARG A 254 10.47 -41.50 -23.69
CA ARG A 254 11.74 -42.00 -24.25
C ARG A 254 12.51 -42.94 -23.32
N MET A 255 12.02 -43.21 -22.10
CA MET A 255 12.55 -44.19 -21.16
C MET A 255 11.71 -45.47 -21.18
#